data_AF-A4NVH6-F1
#
_entry.id   AF-A4NVH6-F1
#
_cell.length_a   1.000
_cell.length_b   1.000
_cell.length_c   1.000
_cell.angle_alpha   90.00
_cell.angle_beta   90.00
_cell.angle_gamma   90.00
#
_symmetry.space_group_name_H-M   'P 1'
#
loop_
_entity.id
_entity.type
_entity.pdbx_description
1 polymer ?
#
loop_
_entity_poly.entity_id
_entity_poly.type
_entity_poly.pdbx_seq_one_letter_code
_entity_poly.pdbx_strand_id
1 'polypeptide(L)' 'MNPLSVGNQAPAFTLLNQQEKFVSLSDFRGKKVLIYFIQRLSLQAVPHKPADCVTVNPN' A
#
# COMPACT_ATOMS: atom_id res chain seq x y z
N MET A 1 -23.45 -3.99 5.83
CA MET A 1 -22.68 -3.99 4.58
C MET A 1 -22.61 -5.43 4.11
N ASN A 2 -23.13 -5.77 2.93
CA ASN A 2 -23.15 -7.16 2.48
C ASN A 2 -21.82 -7.50 1.79
N PRO A 3 -21.21 -8.66 2.11
CA PRO A 3 -20.00 -9.10 1.44
C PRO A 3 -20.26 -9.37 -0.05
N LEU A 4 -19.26 -9.12 -0.90
CA LEU A 4 -19.36 -9.39 -2.34
C LEU A 4 -19.47 -10.89 -2.60
N SER A 5 -20.48 -11.30 -3.36
CA SER A 5 -20.65 -12.66 -3.86
C SER A 5 -20.25 -12.74 -5.33
N VAL A 6 -19.79 -13.90 -5.78
CA VAL A 6 -19.47 -14.14 -7.19
C VAL A 6 -20.69 -13.85 -8.07
N GLY A 7 -20.48 -13.17 -9.20
CA GLY A 7 -21.53 -12.77 -10.13
C GLY A 7 -22.20 -11.44 -9.83
N ASN A 8 -22.03 -10.89 -8.62
CA ASN A 8 -22.49 -9.53 -8.32
C ASN A 8 -21.76 -8.52 -9.19
N GLN A 9 -22.47 -7.47 -9.60
CA GLN A 9 -21.83 -6.31 -10.20
C GLN A 9 -20.85 -5.71 -9.18
N ALA A 10 -19.60 -5.49 -9.61
CA ALA A 10 -18.60 -4.84 -8.78
C ALA A 10 -19.06 -3.42 -8.39
N PRO A 11 -18.85 -3.00 -7.13
CA PRO A 11 -19.19 -1.65 -6.69
C PRO A 11 -18.48 -0.58 -7.51
N ALA A 12 -19.18 0.51 -7.83
CA ALA A 12 -18.56 1.65 -8.46
C ALA A 12 -17.63 2.35 -7.46
N PHE A 13 -16.42 2.67 -7.88
CA PHE A 13 -15.49 3.49 -7.12
C PHE A 13 -14.59 4.29 -8.07
N THR A 14 -14.09 5.41 -7.54
CA THR A 14 -13.09 6.27 -8.16
C THR A 14 -12.05 6.60 -7.11
N LEU A 15 -10.77 6.37 -7.42
CA LEU A 15 -9.64 6.58 -6.51
C LEU A 15 -8.55 7.37 -7.21
N LEU A 16 -7.68 8.01 -6.41
CA LEU A 16 -6.45 8.60 -6.92
C LEU A 16 -5.43 7.49 -7.22
N ASN A 17 -4.75 7.60 -8.35
CA ASN A 17 -3.57 6.79 -8.64
C ASN A 17 -2.29 7.48 -8.11
N GLN A 18 -1.13 6.89 -8.40
CA GLN A 18 0.17 7.41 -7.95
C GLN A 18 0.55 8.76 -8.55
N GLN A 19 -0.12 9.19 -9.63
CA GLN A 19 0.07 10.47 -10.29
C GLN A 19 -1.03 11.48 -9.92
N GLU A 20 -1.75 11.24 -8.82
CA GLU A 20 -2.86 12.09 -8.34
C GLU A 20 -3.98 12.27 -9.38
N LYS A 21 -4.11 11.33 -10.32
CA LYS A 21 -5.19 11.30 -11.29
C LYS A 21 -6.31 10.42 -10.77
N PHE A 22 -7.55 10.90 -10.87
CA PHE A 22 -8.71 10.07 -10.63
C PHE A 22 -8.83 8.96 -11.68
N VAL A 23 -8.98 7.74 -11.20
CA VAL A 23 -9.20 6.54 -12.00
C VAL A 23 -10.45 5.85 -11.45
N SER A 24 -11.41 5.59 -12.33
CA SER A 24 -12.67 4.93 -12.00
C SER A 24 -12.67 3.47 -12.45
N LEU A 25 -13.38 2.60 -11.76
CA LEU A 25 -13.54 1.21 -12.22
C LEU A 25 -14.17 1.13 -13.62
N SER A 26 -15.05 2.08 -13.96
CA SER A 26 -15.67 2.20 -15.29
C SER A 26 -14.68 2.42 -16.42
N ASP A 27 -13.49 2.96 -16.14
CA ASP A 27 -12.48 3.24 -17.16
C ASP A 27 -11.90 1.93 -17.75
N PHE A 28 -12.11 0.80 -17.07
CA PHE A 28 -11.66 -0.53 -17.50
C PHE A 28 -12.76 -1.42 -18.09
N ARG A 29 -13.93 -0.87 -18.46
CA ARG A 29 -15.01 -1.65 -19.07
C ARG A 29 -14.53 -2.44 -20.29
N GLY A 30 -15.02 -3.67 -20.43
CA GLY A 30 -14.61 -4.59 -21.49
C GLY A 30 -13.27 -5.31 -21.25
N LYS A 31 -12.57 -5.03 -20.15
CA LYS A 31 -11.32 -5.71 -19.77
C LYS A 31 -11.54 -6.63 -18.56
N LYS A 32 -10.77 -7.71 -18.46
CA LYS A 32 -10.65 -8.50 -17.23
C LYS A 32 -9.69 -7.76 -16.30
N VAL A 33 -10.13 -7.45 -15.09
CA VAL A 33 -9.37 -6.66 -14.10
C VAL A 33 -9.30 -7.43 -12.79
N LEU A 34 -8.11 -7.48 -12.18
CA LEU A 34 -7.88 -8.01 -10.83
C LEU A 34 -7.60 -6.82 -9.90
N ILE A 35 -8.35 -6.70 -8.81
CA ILE A 35 -8.18 -5.66 -7.79
C ILE A 35 -7.68 -6.32 -6.51
N TYR A 36 -6.57 -5.83 -5.98
CA TYR A 36 -5.94 -6.38 -4.78
C TYR A 36 -5.89 -5.31 -3.68
N PHE A 37 -6.60 -5.55 -2.57
CA PHE A 37 -6.62 -4.65 -1.42
C PHE A 37 -5.51 -5.03 -0.44
N ILE A 38 -4.45 -4.23 -0.40
CA ILE A 38 -3.33 -4.41 0.55
C ILE A 38 -3.34 -3.31 1.58
N GLN A 39 -3.06 -3.67 2.82
CA GLN A 39 -2.75 -2.69 3.85
C GLN A 39 -1.37 -2.10 3.57
N ARG A 40 -1.27 -0.77 3.52
CA ARG A 40 0.04 -0.11 3.51
C ARG A 40 0.63 -0.20 4.91
N LEU A 41 1.67 -1.02 5.06
CA LEU A 41 2.42 -1.08 6.32
C LEU A 41 3.47 0.05 6.34
N SER A 42 3.31 0.99 7.27
CA SER A 42 4.32 2.00 7.57
C SER A 42 5.11 1.55 8.79
N LEU A 43 6.27 0.94 8.57
CA LEU A 43 7.19 0.62 9.66
C LEU A 43 7.89 1.91 10.11
N GLN A 44 7.90 2.14 11.42
CA GLN A 44 8.70 3.23 11.97
C GLN A 44 10.19 2.87 11.88
N ALA A 45 11.03 3.90 11.73
CA ALA A 45 12.48 3.70 11.79
C ALA A 45 12.84 3.10 13.16
N VAL A 46 13.55 1.97 13.15
CA VAL A 46 14.15 1.45 14.38
C VAL A 46 15.25 2.43 14.79
N PRO A 47 15.28 2.92 16.05
CA PRO A 47 16.36 3.77 16.52
C PRO A 47 17.70 3.08 16.26
N HIS A 48 18.66 3.83 15.70
CA HIS A 48 20.01 3.31 15.60
C HIS A 48 20.52 3.02 17.01
N LYS A 49 21.00 1.80 17.25
CA LYS A 49 21.76 1.51 18.47
C LYS A 49 23.15 2.10 18.28
N PRO A 50 23.57 3.11 19.05
CA PRO A 50 24.94 3.59 18.97
C PRO A 50 25.89 2.44 19.34
N ALA A 51 26.94 2.28 18.55
CA ALA A 51 28.05 1.41 18.90
C ALA A 51 28.96 2.22 19.82
N ASP A 52 29.09 1.80 21.08
CA ASP A 52 30.08 2.37 22.00
C ASP A 52 31.47 1.90 21.57
N CYS A 53 32.13 2.70 20.73
CA CYS A 53 33.54 2.52 20.44
C CYS A 53 34.34 2.90 21.69
N VAL A 54 34.71 1.92 22.51
CA VAL A 54 35.68 2.12 23.59
C VAL A 54 37.05 2.31 22.95
N THR A 55 37.55 3.54 22.94
CA THR A 55 38.94 3.84 22.57
C THR A 55 39.86 3.39 23.70
N VAL A 56 40.54 2.26 23.50
CA VAL A 56 41.71 1.92 24.31
C VAL A 56 42.86 2.84 23.88
N ASN A 57 43.30 3.73 24.77
CA ASN A 57 44.47 4.57 24.53
C ASN A 57 45.75 3.74 24.79
N PRO A 58 46.62 3.50 23.79
CA PRO A 58 47.91 2.90 24.04
C PRO A 58 48.86 3.97 24.61
N ASN A 59 49.36 3.73 25.82
CA ASN A 59 50.41 4.53 26.46
C ASN A 59 51.65 4.70 25.57
#